data_AF-A0A956U174-F1
#
_entry.id   AF-A0A956U174-F1
#
_cell.length_a   1.000
_cell.length_b   1.000
_cell.length_c   1.000
_cell.angle_alpha   90.00
_cell.angle_beta   90.00
_cell.angle_gamma   90.00
#
_symmetry.space_group_name_H-M   'P 1'
#
loop_
_entity.id
_entity.type
_entity.pdbx_description
1 polymer ?
#
loop_
_entity_poly.entity_id
_entity_poly.type
_entity_poly.pdbx_seq_one_letter_code
_entity_poly.pdbx_strand_id
1 'polypeptide(L)' 'MERFIIPHDHEITKEDRRNLNGHGSVILWFTGLPSSGKSTLANEIEKKL' A
#
# COMPACT_ATOMS: atom_id res chain seq x y z
N MET A 1 22.20 -7.85 -23.19
CA MET A 1 21.30 -8.95 -22.78
C MET A 1 19.89 -8.46 -23.04
N GLU A 2 19.25 -8.92 -24.11
CA GLU A 2 17.86 -8.54 -24.39
C GLU A 2 16.93 -9.28 -23.42
N ARG A 3 15.98 -8.54 -22.82
CA ARG A 3 14.99 -9.08 -21.88
C ARG A 3 13.63 -9.05 -22.55
N PHE A 4 13.10 -10.23 -22.85
CA PHE A 4 11.76 -10.40 -23.39
C PHE A 4 10.77 -10.48 -22.23
N ILE A 5 10.24 -9.33 -21.80
CA ILE A 5 9.26 -9.21 -20.71
C ILE A 5 7.94 -8.73 -21.33
N ILE A 6 6.91 -9.58 -21.27
CA ILE A 6 5.56 -9.24 -21.69
C ILE A 6 4.73 -8.91 -20.44
N PRO A 7 4.17 -7.69 -20.31
CA PRO A 7 3.25 -7.36 -19.23
C PRO A 7 2.01 -8.26 -19.26
N HIS A 8 1.55 -8.68 -18.08
CA HIS A 8 0.31 -9.44 -17.94
C HIS A 8 -0.75 -8.55 -17.30
N ASP A 9 -1.87 -8.35 -18.00
CA ASP A 9 -2.99 -7.56 -17.47
C ASP A 9 -3.85 -8.40 -16.53
N HIS A 10 -4.25 -7.79 -15.42
CA HIS A 10 -5.17 -8.42 -14.47
C HIS A 10 -6.60 -7.97 -14.78
N GLU A 11 -7.55 -8.90 -14.70
CA GLU A 11 -8.99 -8.61 -14.89
C GLU A 11 -9.53 -7.59 -13.88
N ILE A 12 -8.99 -7.59 -12.66
CA ILE A 12 -9.28 -6.58 -11.64
C ILE A 12 -8.15 -5.56 -11.62
N THR A 13 -8.47 -4.34 -12.02
CA THR A 13 -7.52 -3.24 -12.09
C THR A 13 -7.35 -2.55 -10.72
N LYS A 14 -6.36 -1.65 -10.65
CA LYS A 14 -6.18 -0.76 -9.50
C LYS A 14 -7.36 0.20 -9.34
N GLU A 15 -7.97 0.62 -10.44
CA GLU A 15 -9.10 1.55 -10.44
C GLU A 15 -10.37 0.87 -9.91
N ASP A 16 -10.63 -0.37 -10.30
CA ASP A 16 -11.76 -1.15 -9.78
C ASP A 16 -11.73 -1.24 -8.25
N ARG A 17 -10.56 -1.52 -7.68
CA ARG A 17 -10.38 -1.60 -6.21
C ARG A 17 -10.58 -0.24 -5.52
N ARG A 18 -10.16 0.85 -6.17
CA ARG A 18 -10.30 2.21 -5.61
C ARG A 18 -11.74 2.69 -5.67
N ASN A 19 -12.44 2.39 -6.77
CA ASN A 19 -13.86 2.69 -6.93
C ASN A 19 -14.69 1.91 -5.90
N LEU A 20 -14.38 0.62 -5.68
CA LEU A 20 -15.02 -0.20 -4.66
C LEU A 20 -14.82 0.36 -3.24
N ASN A 21 -13.60 0.77 -2.90
CA ASN A 21 -13.26 1.25 -1.55
C ASN A 21 -13.61 2.74 -1.33
N GLY A 22 -13.96 3.49 -2.39
CA GLY A 22 -14.25 4.93 -2.31
C GLY A 22 -13.04 5.82 -2.02
N HIS A 23 -11.82 5.28 -2.04
CA HIS A 23 -10.59 6.04 -1.79
C HIS A 23 -9.37 5.45 -2.52
N GLY A 24 -8.32 6.26 -2.65
CA GLY A 24 -7.03 5.84 -3.22
C GLY A 24 -6.26 4.90 -2.29
N SER A 25 -5.57 3.90 -2.84
CA SER A 25 -4.64 3.04 -2.09
C SER A 25 -3.30 3.74 -1.82
N VAL A 26 -2.81 3.67 -0.59
CA VAL A 26 -1.52 4.23 -0.15
C VAL A 26 -0.77 3.23 0.75
N ILE A 27 0.56 3.31 0.77
CA ILE A 27 1.41 2.58 1.73
C ILE A 27 2.06 3.60 2.64
N LEU A 28 1.89 3.43 3.96
CA LEU A 28 2.57 4.21 4.97
C LEU A 28 3.76 3.40 5.51
N TRP A 29 4.98 3.82 5.17
CA TRP A 29 6.20 3.14 5.59
C TRP A 29 6.87 3.88 6.76
N PHE A 30 6.65 3.41 7.99
CA PHE A 30 7.31 3.96 9.16
C PHE A 30 8.74 3.42 9.31
N THR A 31 9.72 4.32 9.38
CA THR A 31 11.13 4.00 9.62
C THR A 31 11.67 4.80 10.81
N GLY A 32 12.69 4.25 11.49
CA GLY A 32 13.26 4.84 12.70
C GLY A 32 13.86 3.83 13.68
N LEU A 33 14.61 4.33 14.66
CA LEU A 33 15.30 3.54 15.69
C LEU A 33 14.36 2.66 16.52
N PRO A 34 14.84 1.57 17.15
CA PRO A 34 14.06 0.83 18.15
C PRO A 34 13.49 1.80 19.20
N SER A 35 12.28 1.54 19.69
CA SER A 35 11.57 2.41 20.66
C SER A 35 11.18 3.82 20.17
N SER A 36 11.39 4.17 18.90
CA SER A 36 10.96 5.47 18.34
C SER A 36 9.44 5.62 18.12
N GLY A 37 8.62 4.70 18.63
CA GLY A 37 7.15 4.77 18.54
C GLY A 37 6.52 4.34 17.21
N LYS A 38 7.27 3.72 16.27
CA LYS A 38 6.74 3.28 14.96
C LYS A 38 5.46 2.43 15.07
N SER A 39 5.50 1.39 15.89
CA SER A 39 4.36 0.47 16.08
C SER A 39 3.21 1.14 16.81
N THR A 40 3.50 2.04 17.76
CA THR A 40 2.46 2.84 18.45
C THR A 40 1.70 3.70 17.45
N LEU A 41 2.40 4.43 16.58
CA LEU A 41 1.76 5.28 15.58
C LEU A 41 0.99 4.47 14.53
N ALA A 42 1.56 3.37 14.03
CA ALA A 42 0.90 2.48 13.07
C ALA A 42 -0.44 1.95 13.62
N ASN A 43 -0.45 1.50 14.87
CA ASN A 43 -1.63 0.97 15.53
C ASN A 43 -2.72 2.04 15.74
N GLU A 44 -2.35 3.26 16.13
CA GLU A 44 -3.32 4.34 16.31
C GLU A 44 -3.88 4.87 14.98
N ILE A 45 -3.13 4.77 13.89
CA ILE A 45 -3.64 5.09 12.54
C ILE A 45 -4.63 4.03 12.08
N GLU A 46 -4.30 2.74 12.24
CA GLU A 46 -5.19 1.63 11.88
C GLU A 46 -6.53 1.68 12.63
N LYS A 47 -6.54 2.08 13.91
CA LYS A 47 -7.80 2.24 14.67
C LYS A 47 -8.69 3.38 14.18
N LYS A 48 -8.13 4.40 13.53
CA LYS A 48 -8.84 5.62 13.14
C LYS A 48 -9.37 5.59 11.70
N LEU A 49 -8.83 4.71 10.86
CA LEU A 49 -9.17 4.56 9.44
C LEU A 49 -10.04 3.33 9.23
#